data_AF-A0A173QZS5-F1
#
_entry.id   AF-A0A173QZS5-F1
#
_cell.length_a   1.000
_cell.length_b   1.000
_cell.length_c   1.000
_cell.angle_alpha   90.00
_cell.angle_beta   90.00
_cell.angle_gamma   90.00
#
_symmetry.space_group_name_H-M   'P 1'
#
loop_
_entity.id
_entity.type
_entity.pdbx_description
1 polymer ?
#
loop_
_entity_poly.entity_id
_entity_poly.type
_entity_poly.pdbx_seq_one_letter_code
_entity_poly.pdbx_strand_id
1 'polypeptide(L)'
;MASHPDIVVEKKSDSPDEDKCVHDSKLLIPTLKDFFSKHPLINPKTFLGDAAFDTAQLYKSLLTGDTFGNDKHFSKAYIPLNARSGLENLDYSINEDGIPCCPHDPSLQMKYESTSKLRSGVTRYKFVCPKMKWIYDKPTQKAHRHCFCDNPCTSSKCGRMVYIYPEKDLRAYPGTIRGTEEWDDTYKIRTVVERDINHIKDNLCLAGRRTQNEKTLYADLILAGITQLITVVLADKINHHEYIQSLKPLIA
;
A
#
# COMPACT_ATOMS: atom_id res chain seq x y z
N MET A 1 -11.21 24.29 -5.47
CA MET A 1 -10.41 24.33 -6.72
C MET A 1 -9.41 25.49 -6.74
N ALA A 2 -9.73 26.70 -6.26
CA ALA A 2 -8.76 27.80 -6.22
C ALA A 2 -7.45 27.47 -5.45
N SER A 3 -7.53 26.68 -4.38
CA SER A 3 -6.35 26.25 -3.60
C SER A 3 -5.54 25.10 -4.22
N HIS A 4 -6.09 24.43 -5.23
CA HIS A 4 -5.47 23.28 -5.90
C HIS A 4 -5.66 23.39 -7.41
N PRO A 5 -4.90 24.29 -8.08
CA PRO A 5 -4.99 24.50 -9.53
C PRO A 5 -4.57 23.25 -10.32
N ASP A 6 -3.88 22.31 -9.67
CA ASP A 6 -3.47 21.01 -10.18
C ASP A 6 -4.62 20.01 -10.31
N ILE A 7 -5.76 20.24 -9.67
CA ILE A 7 -6.99 19.45 -9.87
C ILE A 7 -7.70 19.96 -11.13
N VAL A 8 -7.32 19.42 -12.28
CA VAL A 8 -7.97 19.71 -13.56
C VAL A 8 -9.16 18.78 -13.75
N VAL A 9 -10.36 19.35 -13.71
CA VAL A 9 -11.61 18.68 -14.09
C VAL A 9 -11.78 18.86 -15.59
N GLU A 10 -11.43 17.83 -16.37
CA GLU A 10 -11.68 17.81 -17.80
C GLU A 10 -13.16 17.53 -18.05
N LYS A 11 -13.82 18.36 -18.86
CA LYS A 11 -15.17 18.04 -19.34
C LYS A 11 -15.10 16.84 -20.28
N LYS A 12 -15.71 15.74 -19.89
CA LYS A 12 -15.93 14.55 -20.72
C LYS A 12 -17.41 14.58 -21.14
N SER A 13 -17.67 15.25 -22.26
CA SER A 13 -18.90 15.24 -23.10
C SER A 13 -20.27 14.93 -22.45
N ASP A 14 -21.27 15.79 -22.68
CA ASP A 14 -22.73 15.64 -22.49
C ASP A 14 -23.31 14.98 -21.22
N SER A 15 -22.49 14.47 -20.30
CA SER A 15 -22.89 13.87 -19.03
C SER A 15 -22.39 14.73 -17.86
N PRO A 16 -23.27 15.50 -17.21
CA PRO A 16 -22.92 16.34 -16.06
C PRO A 16 -22.36 15.55 -14.87
N ASP A 17 -22.58 14.24 -14.81
CA ASP A 17 -22.09 13.39 -13.73
C ASP A 17 -20.69 12.82 -14.03
N GLU A 18 -20.35 12.55 -15.29
CA GLU A 18 -18.98 12.20 -15.69
C GLU A 18 -18.04 13.41 -15.60
N ASP A 19 -18.57 14.61 -15.89
CA ASP A 19 -17.87 15.89 -15.71
C ASP A 19 -17.51 16.20 -14.23
N LYS A 20 -18.14 15.53 -13.25
CA LYS A 20 -17.85 15.70 -11.81
C LYS A 20 -16.86 14.65 -11.27
N CYS A 21 -16.56 13.62 -12.04
CA CYS A 21 -15.72 12.51 -11.62
C CYS A 21 -14.24 12.78 -11.92
N VAL A 22 -13.55 13.44 -10.99
CA VAL A 22 -12.08 13.39 -10.95
C VAL A 22 -11.68 12.01 -10.43
N HIS A 23 -10.80 11.32 -11.14
CA HIS A 23 -10.29 10.01 -10.70
C HIS A 23 -9.62 10.13 -9.32
N ASP A 24 -9.88 9.17 -8.43
CA ASP A 24 -9.32 9.16 -7.05
C ASP A 24 -7.79 9.32 -7.03
N SER A 25 -7.11 8.73 -8.02
CA SER A 25 -5.66 8.86 -8.20
C SER A 25 -5.18 10.31 -8.45
N LYS A 26 -6.00 11.15 -9.09
CA LYS A 26 -5.71 12.59 -9.30
C LYS A 26 -5.94 13.41 -8.02
N LEU A 27 -6.88 12.99 -7.15
CA LEU A 27 -7.19 13.70 -5.91
C LEU A 27 -6.22 13.36 -4.77
N LEU A 28 -5.59 12.18 -4.81
CA LEU A 28 -4.74 11.68 -3.73
C LEU A 28 -3.65 12.67 -3.29
N ILE A 29 -2.85 13.15 -4.25
CA ILE A 29 -1.68 14.01 -3.93
C ILE A 29 -2.13 15.37 -3.35
N PRO A 30 -3.07 16.11 -3.95
CA PRO A 30 -3.63 17.31 -3.33
C PRO A 30 -4.18 17.07 -1.93
N THR A 31 -4.96 16.01 -1.73
CA THR A 31 -5.53 15.66 -0.42
C THR A 31 -4.46 15.40 0.63
N LEU A 32 -3.41 14.66 0.28
CA LEU A 32 -2.29 14.40 1.18
C LEU A 32 -1.49 15.67 1.49
N LYS A 33 -1.23 16.54 0.49
CA LYS A 33 -0.58 17.84 0.73
C LYS A 33 -1.35 18.67 1.75
N ASP A 34 -2.67 18.75 1.59
CA ASP A 34 -3.57 19.43 2.51
C ASP A 34 -3.54 18.82 3.91
N PHE A 35 -3.56 17.50 3.99
CA PHE A 35 -3.49 16.76 5.24
C PHE A 35 -2.18 17.05 5.99
N PHE A 36 -1.03 16.92 5.34
CA PHE A 36 0.27 17.17 5.97
C PHE A 36 0.46 18.65 6.36
N SER A 37 -0.10 19.58 5.57
CA SER A 37 -0.10 21.01 5.91
C SER A 37 -0.94 21.32 7.15
N LYS A 38 -2.15 20.74 7.25
CA LYS A 38 -3.07 20.95 8.39
C LYS A 38 -2.63 20.17 9.63
N HIS A 39 -1.89 19.09 9.47
CA HIS A 39 -1.49 18.19 10.55
C HIS A 39 0.04 17.98 10.59
N PRO A 40 0.84 19.03 10.87
CA PRO A 40 2.30 18.96 10.79
C PRO A 40 2.94 17.96 11.76
N LEU A 41 2.25 17.63 12.86
CA LEU A 41 2.72 16.65 13.85
C LEU A 41 2.53 15.20 13.39
N ILE A 42 1.72 14.95 12.36
CA ILE A 42 1.45 13.61 11.84
C ILE A 42 2.48 13.29 10.75
N ASN A 43 3.15 12.14 10.87
CA ASN A 43 4.13 11.65 9.88
C ASN A 43 4.06 10.11 9.70
N PRO A 44 2.99 9.56 9.12
CA PRO A 44 2.85 8.13 8.88
C PRO A 44 3.97 7.62 7.98
N LYS A 45 4.49 6.43 8.29
CA LYS A 45 5.53 5.77 7.48
C LYS A 45 4.96 4.78 6.46
N THR A 46 3.68 4.45 6.57
CA THR A 46 3.01 3.47 5.72
C THR A 46 1.79 4.10 5.06
N PHE A 47 1.68 3.94 3.74
CA PHE A 47 0.49 4.25 2.96
C PHE A 47 -0.24 2.96 2.58
N LEU A 48 -1.56 2.95 2.67
CA LEU A 48 -2.42 1.85 2.23
C LEU A 48 -3.34 2.38 1.13
N GLY A 49 -3.37 1.73 -0.03
CA GLY A 49 -4.22 2.11 -1.16
C GLY A 49 -4.80 0.88 -1.86
N ASP A 50 -5.86 1.11 -2.64
CA ASP A 50 -6.36 0.11 -3.58
C ASP A 50 -5.55 0.08 -4.89
N ALA A 51 -5.87 -0.87 -5.77
CA ALA A 51 -5.19 -1.01 -7.06
C ALA A 51 -5.44 0.17 -8.03
N ALA A 52 -6.39 1.07 -7.75
CA ALA A 52 -6.62 2.26 -8.58
C ALA A 52 -5.49 3.30 -8.41
N PHE A 53 -4.73 3.23 -7.31
CA PHE A 53 -3.54 4.06 -7.08
C PHE A 53 -2.25 3.48 -7.68
N ASP A 54 -2.32 2.35 -8.38
CA ASP A 54 -1.16 1.66 -8.95
C ASP A 54 -0.62 2.36 -10.21
N THR A 55 0.12 3.45 -10.01
CA THR A 55 0.79 4.18 -11.11
C THR A 55 2.20 4.57 -10.70
N ALA A 56 3.16 4.44 -11.63
CA ALA A 56 4.57 4.74 -11.35
C ALA A 56 4.80 6.16 -10.79
N GLN A 57 4.02 7.13 -11.28
CA GLN A 57 4.07 8.51 -10.81
C GLN A 57 3.67 8.64 -9.34
N LEU A 58 2.60 7.96 -8.90
CA LEU A 58 2.15 8.01 -7.51
C LEU A 58 3.18 7.40 -6.56
N TYR A 59 3.80 6.26 -6.91
CA TYR A 59 4.85 5.70 -6.05
C TYR A 59 6.01 6.66 -5.85
N LYS A 60 6.45 7.37 -6.90
CA LYS A 60 7.49 8.40 -6.78
C LYS A 60 7.06 9.50 -5.83
N SER A 61 5.85 10.04 -5.99
CA SER A 61 5.33 11.10 -5.12
C SER A 61 5.14 10.66 -3.66
N LEU A 62 4.73 9.41 -3.42
CA LEU A 62 4.49 8.86 -2.09
C LEU A 62 5.78 8.52 -1.34
N LEU A 63 6.73 7.91 -2.04
CA LEU A 63 7.90 7.27 -1.41
C LEU A 63 9.18 8.09 -1.50
N THR A 64 9.20 9.16 -2.29
CA THR A 64 10.43 9.94 -2.53
C THR A 64 10.21 11.43 -2.45
N GLY A 65 11.28 12.14 -2.10
CA GLY A 65 11.34 13.59 -2.05
C GLY A 65 10.48 14.20 -0.95
N ASP A 66 10.16 15.48 -1.14
CA ASP A 66 9.43 16.31 -0.18
C ASP A 66 8.06 16.72 -0.74
N THR A 67 7.39 15.81 -1.46
CA THR A 67 6.08 16.06 -2.11
C THR A 67 5.06 16.66 -1.14
N PHE A 68 5.12 16.25 0.13
CA PHE A 68 4.20 16.68 1.19
C PHE A 68 4.87 17.61 2.23
N GLY A 69 6.06 18.15 1.92
CA GLY A 69 6.88 18.95 2.83
C GLY A 69 8.19 18.25 3.22
N ASN A 70 9.08 19.00 3.88
CA ASN A 70 10.40 18.51 4.29
C ASN A 70 10.29 17.27 5.17
N ASP A 71 10.91 16.16 4.75
CA ASP A 71 10.87 14.86 5.46
C ASP A 71 9.43 14.31 5.67
N LYS A 72 8.54 14.66 4.74
CA LYS A 72 7.16 14.16 4.67
C LYS A 72 7.00 13.26 3.44
N HIS A 73 7.40 12.01 3.60
CA HIS A 73 7.16 10.94 2.65
C HIS A 73 6.96 9.62 3.39
N PHE A 74 6.32 8.67 2.72
CA PHE A 74 6.11 7.33 3.25
C PHE A 74 7.34 6.47 3.00
N SER A 75 7.61 5.52 3.90
CA SER A 75 8.66 4.50 3.71
C SER A 75 8.14 3.25 2.99
N LYS A 76 6.84 2.97 3.11
CA LYS A 76 6.19 1.82 2.48
C LYS A 76 4.85 2.22 1.88
N ALA A 77 4.50 1.68 0.72
CA ALA A 77 3.17 1.78 0.15
C ALA A 77 2.60 0.39 -0.17
N TYR A 78 1.50 0.02 0.49
CA TYR A 78 0.78 -1.21 0.23
C TYR A 78 -0.33 -0.90 -0.75
N ILE A 79 0.00 -1.02 -2.03
CA ILE A 79 -0.88 -0.84 -3.18
C ILE A 79 -0.81 -2.13 -4.01
N PRO A 80 -1.91 -2.90 -4.15
CA PRO A 80 -1.94 -4.06 -5.03
C PRO A 80 -1.65 -3.67 -6.46
N LEU A 81 -1.01 -4.57 -7.22
CA LEU A 81 -0.79 -4.33 -8.65
C LEU A 81 -2.13 -4.39 -9.38
N ASN A 82 -2.32 -3.45 -10.30
CA ASN A 82 -3.47 -3.45 -11.19
C ASN A 82 -3.30 -4.55 -12.22
N ALA A 83 -4.22 -5.52 -12.23
CA ALA A 83 -4.20 -6.66 -13.15
C ALA A 83 -4.19 -6.26 -14.65
N ARG A 84 -4.59 -5.03 -14.98
CA ARG A 84 -4.58 -4.50 -16.35
C ARG A 84 -3.20 -4.00 -16.80
N SER A 85 -2.28 -3.79 -15.88
CA SER A 85 -0.92 -3.33 -16.16
C SER A 85 0.09 -4.27 -15.48
N GLY A 86 0.74 -5.13 -16.27
CA GLY A 86 1.80 -6.00 -15.77
C GLY A 86 3.03 -5.25 -15.30
N LEU A 87 3.96 -5.97 -14.65
CA LEU A 87 5.33 -5.53 -14.49
C LEU A 87 6.17 -6.17 -15.59
N GLU A 88 6.94 -5.37 -16.31
CA GLU A 88 7.86 -5.86 -17.34
C GLU A 88 9.28 -5.92 -16.80
N ASN A 89 9.96 -7.04 -17.02
CA ASN A 89 11.38 -7.18 -16.73
C ASN A 89 12.05 -7.97 -17.86
N LEU A 90 13.22 -7.51 -18.29
CA LEU A 90 13.95 -8.07 -19.44
C LEU A 90 14.68 -9.38 -19.10
N ASP A 91 15.02 -9.59 -17.83
CA ASP A 91 15.95 -10.66 -17.42
C ASP A 91 15.27 -11.89 -16.79
N TYR A 92 14.02 -11.76 -16.37
CA TYR A 92 13.21 -12.81 -15.72
C TYR A 92 11.72 -12.46 -15.75
N SER A 93 10.85 -13.47 -15.71
CA SER A 93 9.42 -13.24 -15.51
C SER A 93 9.10 -12.87 -14.07
N ILE A 94 8.06 -12.07 -13.90
CA ILE A 94 7.55 -11.59 -12.61
C ILE A 94 6.08 -12.03 -12.52
N ASN A 95 5.65 -12.54 -11.36
CA ASN A 95 4.25 -12.92 -11.13
C ASN A 95 3.37 -11.71 -10.77
N GLU A 96 2.09 -11.96 -10.48
CA GLU A 96 1.09 -10.94 -10.10
C GLU A 96 1.45 -10.17 -8.81
N ASP A 97 2.35 -10.70 -7.99
CA ASP A 97 2.83 -10.07 -6.74
C ASP A 97 4.12 -9.26 -6.93
N GLY A 98 4.70 -9.24 -8.13
CA GLY A 98 6.02 -8.64 -8.30
C GLY A 98 7.18 -9.56 -7.89
N ILE A 99 6.94 -10.86 -7.69
CA ILE A 99 7.96 -11.84 -7.29
C ILE A 99 8.63 -12.43 -8.55
N PRO A 100 9.97 -12.44 -8.63
CA PRO A 100 10.69 -13.10 -9.72
C PRO A 100 10.37 -14.60 -9.79
N CYS A 101 10.25 -15.13 -11.00
CA CYS A 101 10.04 -16.55 -11.24
C CYS A 101 11.29 -17.22 -11.83
N CYS A 102 11.34 -18.55 -11.81
CA CYS A 102 12.45 -19.31 -12.37
C CYS A 102 12.54 -19.10 -13.89
N PRO A 103 13.73 -18.78 -14.45
CA PRO A 103 13.89 -18.58 -15.90
C PRO A 103 13.52 -19.78 -16.78
N HIS A 104 13.60 -21.00 -16.24
CA HIS A 104 13.22 -22.22 -16.97
C HIS A 104 11.79 -22.67 -16.70
N ASP A 105 11.16 -22.16 -15.64
CA ASP A 105 9.80 -22.55 -15.25
C ASP A 105 9.10 -21.37 -14.56
N PRO A 106 8.34 -20.57 -15.32
CA PRO A 106 7.63 -19.41 -14.79
C PRO A 106 6.61 -19.74 -13.69
N SER A 107 6.20 -21.00 -13.52
CA SER A 107 5.30 -21.40 -12.43
C SER A 107 6.00 -21.44 -11.06
N LEU A 108 7.34 -21.53 -11.05
CA LEU A 108 8.14 -21.61 -9.84
C LEU A 108 8.62 -20.24 -9.40
N GLN A 109 7.96 -19.68 -8.39
CA GLN A 109 8.34 -18.41 -7.78
C GLN A 109 9.67 -18.54 -7.02
N MET A 110 10.54 -17.54 -7.14
CA MET A 110 11.78 -17.48 -6.38
C MET A 110 11.51 -17.21 -4.90
N LYS A 111 12.31 -17.80 -4.03
CA LYS A 111 12.15 -17.66 -2.57
C LYS A 111 12.78 -16.36 -2.09
N TYR A 112 12.04 -15.54 -1.34
CA TYR A 112 12.62 -14.43 -0.60
C TYR A 112 13.58 -14.96 0.47
N GLU A 113 14.84 -14.49 0.45
CA GLU A 113 15.86 -14.89 1.42
C GLU A 113 16.08 -13.84 2.48
N SER A 114 16.30 -12.59 2.08
CA SER A 114 16.57 -11.50 3.02
C SER A 114 16.49 -10.12 2.37
N THR A 115 16.36 -9.12 3.24
CA THR A 115 16.62 -7.72 2.92
C THR A 115 18.02 -7.37 3.41
N SER A 116 18.80 -6.67 2.59
CA SER A 116 20.11 -6.15 2.99
C SER A 116 20.30 -4.71 2.52
N LYS A 117 21.19 -3.97 3.18
CA LYS A 117 21.58 -2.64 2.75
C LYS A 117 23.01 -2.65 2.23
N LEU A 118 23.25 -1.95 1.13
CA LEU A 118 24.61 -1.66 0.67
C LEU A 118 25.28 -0.67 1.62
N ARG A 119 26.61 -0.52 1.55
CA ARG A 119 27.35 0.49 2.33
C ARG A 119 26.87 1.92 2.04
N SER A 120 26.30 2.16 0.85
CA SER A 120 25.66 3.41 0.46
C SER A 120 24.29 3.66 1.10
N GLY A 121 23.75 2.71 1.89
CA GLY A 121 22.41 2.80 2.49
C GLY A 121 21.28 2.23 1.62
N VAL A 122 21.53 1.98 0.33
CA VAL A 122 20.55 1.45 -0.63
C VAL A 122 20.07 0.07 -0.20
N THR A 123 18.74 -0.08 -0.10
CA THR A 123 18.09 -1.35 0.25
C THR A 123 18.03 -2.27 -0.95
N ARG A 124 18.24 -3.57 -0.75
CA ARG A 124 18.03 -4.60 -1.78
C ARG A 124 17.32 -5.82 -1.21
N TYR A 125 16.34 -6.31 -1.97
CA TYR A 125 15.66 -7.57 -1.70
C TYR A 125 16.37 -8.70 -2.43
N LYS A 126 16.67 -9.77 -1.70
CA LYS A 126 17.37 -10.93 -2.24
C LYS A 126 16.41 -12.10 -2.40
N PHE A 127 16.28 -12.55 -3.64
CA PHE A 127 15.53 -13.74 -4.01
C PHE A 127 16.49 -14.83 -4.49
N VAL A 128 16.22 -16.06 -4.10
CA VAL A 128 17.03 -17.24 -4.41
C VAL A 128 16.19 -18.29 -5.10
N CYS A 129 16.86 -19.20 -5.82
CA CYS A 129 16.20 -20.32 -6.49
C CYS A 129 15.26 -21.08 -5.53
N PRO A 130 14.05 -21.47 -5.98
CA PRO A 130 13.08 -22.21 -5.15
C PRO A 130 13.62 -23.57 -4.68
N LYS A 131 14.49 -24.21 -5.47
CA LYS A 131 15.16 -25.48 -5.13
C LYS A 131 16.48 -25.28 -4.37
N MET A 132 16.79 -24.08 -3.89
CA MET A 132 17.97 -23.82 -3.06
C MET A 132 17.71 -24.25 -1.62
N LYS A 133 18.65 -25.00 -1.04
CA LYS A 133 18.67 -25.34 0.39
C LYS A 133 20.02 -25.02 1.01
N TRP A 134 20.01 -24.77 2.32
CA TRP A 134 21.23 -24.69 3.11
C TRP A 134 21.69 -26.09 3.49
N ILE A 135 22.94 -26.42 3.17
CA ILE A 135 23.60 -27.65 3.58
C ILE A 135 24.60 -27.29 4.68
N TYR A 136 24.50 -27.99 5.80
CA TYR A 136 25.51 -27.91 6.86
C TYR A 136 26.62 -28.93 6.59
N ASP A 137 27.83 -28.44 6.41
CA ASP A 137 29.03 -29.25 6.23
C ASP A 137 29.68 -29.50 7.60
N LYS A 138 29.61 -30.75 8.07
CA LYS A 138 30.14 -31.17 9.39
C LYS A 138 31.67 -30.97 9.48
N PRO A 139 32.49 -31.43 8.51
CA PRO A 139 33.92 -31.15 8.47
C PRO A 139 34.31 -29.68 8.63
N THR A 140 33.65 -28.78 7.91
CA THR A 140 34.00 -27.35 7.94
C THR A 140 33.21 -26.54 8.96
N GLN A 141 32.24 -27.18 9.63
CA GLN A 141 31.26 -26.57 10.54
C GLN A 141 30.52 -25.36 9.97
N LYS A 142 30.38 -25.28 8.63
CA LYS A 142 29.80 -24.14 7.93
C LYS A 142 28.55 -24.55 7.16
N ALA A 143 27.53 -23.71 7.23
CA ALA A 143 26.38 -23.81 6.34
C ALA A 143 26.69 -23.11 5.00
N HIS A 144 26.40 -23.78 3.89
CA HIS A 144 26.51 -23.18 2.55
C HIS A 144 25.25 -23.46 1.74
N ARG A 145 24.99 -22.59 0.75
CA ARG A 145 23.86 -22.74 -0.15
C ARG A 145 24.16 -23.79 -1.21
N HIS A 146 23.18 -24.62 -1.52
CA HIS A 146 23.27 -25.58 -2.61
C HIS A 146 21.95 -25.63 -3.37
N CYS A 147 22.02 -25.58 -4.70
CA CYS A 147 20.89 -25.68 -5.59
C CYS A 147 20.68 -27.13 -6.03
N PHE A 148 19.46 -27.63 -5.88
CA PHE A 148 19.06 -28.99 -6.24
C PHE A 148 18.19 -29.01 -7.51
N CYS A 149 18.45 -28.11 -8.45
CA CYS A 149 17.78 -28.15 -9.76
C CYS A 149 18.37 -29.29 -10.61
N ASP A 150 17.49 -30.14 -11.15
CA ASP A 150 17.88 -31.21 -12.09
C ASP A 150 18.45 -30.61 -13.39
N ASN A 151 17.84 -29.52 -13.88
CA ASN A 151 18.34 -28.70 -14.97
C ASN A 151 18.57 -27.25 -14.47
N PRO A 152 19.78 -26.92 -13.97
CA PRO A 152 20.05 -25.62 -13.38
C PRO A 152 20.16 -24.52 -14.45
N CYS A 153 19.44 -23.41 -14.24
CA CYS A 153 19.47 -22.23 -15.11
C CYS A 153 20.74 -21.37 -15.00
N THR A 154 21.71 -21.78 -14.18
CA THR A 154 22.99 -21.10 -13.99
C THR A 154 24.05 -22.09 -13.52
N SER A 155 25.32 -21.82 -13.83
CA SER A 155 26.47 -22.59 -13.36
C SER A 155 26.78 -22.39 -11.87
N SER A 156 26.14 -21.43 -11.19
CA SER A 156 26.33 -21.20 -9.76
C SER A 156 25.81 -22.38 -8.93
N LYS A 157 26.66 -22.91 -8.03
CA LYS A 157 26.29 -23.95 -7.05
C LYS A 157 25.14 -23.54 -6.13
N CYS A 158 24.96 -22.24 -5.91
CA CYS A 158 23.88 -21.68 -5.08
C CYS A 158 22.57 -21.49 -5.86
N GLY A 159 22.58 -21.73 -7.18
CA GLY A 159 21.48 -21.42 -8.08
C GLY A 159 21.42 -19.93 -8.43
N ARG A 160 20.39 -19.56 -9.20
CA ARG A 160 20.14 -18.18 -9.61
C ARG A 160 19.76 -17.36 -8.38
N MET A 161 20.35 -16.17 -8.28
CA MET A 161 20.00 -15.16 -7.28
C MET A 161 19.58 -13.91 -8.02
N VAL A 162 18.48 -13.31 -7.59
CA VAL A 162 17.99 -12.03 -8.10
C VAL A 162 18.07 -11.01 -6.97
N TYR A 163 18.72 -9.89 -7.27
CA TYR A 163 18.79 -8.75 -6.38
C TYR A 163 17.93 -7.65 -6.96
N ILE A 164 16.93 -7.27 -6.20
CA ILE A 164 16.01 -6.20 -6.54
C ILE A 164 16.37 -4.97 -5.74
N TYR A 165 16.39 -3.83 -6.43
CA TYR A 165 16.63 -2.53 -5.84
C TYR A 165 15.32 -1.75 -5.94
N PRO A 166 14.66 -1.42 -4.82
CA PRO A 166 13.41 -0.65 -4.81
C PRO A 166 13.46 0.62 -5.64
N GLU A 167 14.60 1.32 -5.59
CA GLU A 167 14.83 2.56 -6.33
C GLU A 167 14.80 2.39 -7.86
N LYS A 168 15.03 1.17 -8.37
CA LYS A 168 14.92 0.89 -9.82
C LYS A 168 13.47 0.85 -10.29
N ASP A 169 12.58 0.35 -9.43
CA ASP A 169 11.16 0.25 -9.72
C ASP A 169 10.36 0.31 -8.41
N LEU A 170 9.96 1.52 -8.06
CA LEU A 170 9.19 1.80 -6.84
C LEU A 170 7.78 1.19 -6.89
N ARG A 171 7.26 0.90 -8.09
CA ARG A 171 5.94 0.26 -8.26
C ARG A 171 6.03 -1.22 -7.95
N ALA A 172 7.05 -1.89 -8.50
CA ALA A 172 7.30 -3.29 -8.21
C ALA A 172 7.65 -3.50 -6.73
N TYR A 173 8.43 -2.60 -6.14
CA TYR A 173 8.97 -2.76 -4.79
C TYR A 173 8.83 -1.50 -3.94
N PRO A 174 7.60 -1.19 -3.47
CA PRO A 174 7.29 0.06 -2.76
C PRO A 174 7.72 0.06 -1.29
N GLY A 175 8.92 -0.42 -0.98
CA GLY A 175 9.42 -0.59 0.38
C GLY A 175 8.86 -1.82 1.13
N THR A 176 8.05 -2.63 0.46
CA THR A 176 7.46 -3.88 0.95
C THR A 176 7.32 -4.89 -0.21
N ILE A 177 7.06 -6.16 0.10
CA ILE A 177 6.97 -7.27 -0.86
C ILE A 177 5.55 -7.86 -0.80
N ARG A 178 4.83 -7.87 -1.92
CA ARG A 178 3.49 -8.46 -2.01
C ARG A 178 3.56 -9.99 -1.90
N GLY A 179 2.45 -10.61 -1.49
CA GLY A 179 2.37 -12.05 -1.29
C GLY A 179 3.18 -12.57 -0.08
N THR A 180 3.66 -11.68 0.79
CA THR A 180 4.26 -12.06 2.08
C THR A 180 3.23 -12.00 3.20
N GLU A 181 3.44 -12.75 4.27
CA GLU A 181 2.58 -12.70 5.47
C GLU A 181 2.49 -11.28 6.05
N GLU A 182 3.61 -10.54 6.08
CA GLU A 182 3.65 -9.13 6.48
C GLU A 182 2.73 -8.26 5.61
N TRP A 183 2.71 -8.52 4.30
CA TRP A 183 1.82 -7.84 3.37
C TRP A 183 0.36 -8.11 3.69
N ASP A 184 0.00 -9.38 3.82
CA ASP A 184 -1.40 -9.78 4.05
C ASP A 184 -1.92 -9.24 5.39
N ASP A 185 -1.12 -9.33 6.45
CA ASP A 185 -1.50 -8.84 7.77
C ASP A 185 -1.64 -7.33 7.82
N THR A 186 -0.72 -6.59 7.18
CA THR A 186 -0.80 -5.13 7.12
C THR A 186 -1.98 -4.68 6.24
N TYR A 187 -2.19 -5.33 5.10
CA TYR A 187 -3.21 -4.92 4.14
C TYR A 187 -4.63 -5.19 4.63
N LYS A 188 -4.83 -6.14 5.56
CA LYS A 188 -6.13 -6.36 6.26
C LYS A 188 -6.64 -5.10 6.96
N ILE A 189 -5.76 -4.18 7.38
CA ILE A 189 -6.16 -2.89 7.98
C ILE A 189 -7.07 -2.10 7.03
N ARG A 190 -6.85 -2.20 5.71
CA ARG A 190 -7.72 -1.54 4.72
C ARG A 190 -9.17 -1.97 4.84
N THR A 191 -9.43 -3.27 5.09
CA THR A 191 -10.79 -3.77 5.27
C THR A 191 -11.46 -3.14 6.49
N VAL A 192 -10.71 -2.84 7.54
CA VAL A 192 -11.23 -2.12 8.72
C VAL A 192 -11.57 -0.68 8.35
N VAL A 193 -10.69 0.02 7.63
CA VAL A 193 -10.93 1.39 7.14
C VAL A 193 -12.20 1.47 6.27
N GLU A 194 -12.40 0.52 5.35
CA GLU A 194 -13.61 0.48 4.52
C GLU A 194 -14.89 0.27 5.35
N ARG A 195 -14.82 -0.59 6.37
CA ARG A 195 -15.94 -0.80 7.31
C ARG A 195 -16.22 0.47 8.11
N ASP A 196 -15.19 1.18 8.55
CA ASP A 196 -15.33 2.43 9.28
C ASP A 196 -15.94 3.53 8.40
N ILE A 197 -15.48 3.66 7.15
CA ILE A 197 -16.09 4.58 6.18
C ILE A 197 -17.56 4.23 5.94
N ASN A 198 -17.89 2.95 5.80
CA ASN A 198 -19.27 2.52 5.63
C ASN A 198 -20.12 2.84 6.87
N HIS A 199 -19.56 2.61 8.06
CA HIS A 199 -20.21 2.94 9.33
C HIS A 199 -20.52 4.45 9.44
N ILE A 200 -19.57 5.32 9.09
CA ILE A 200 -19.81 6.77 9.05
C ILE A 200 -20.92 7.11 8.05
N LYS A 201 -20.92 6.49 6.86
CA LYS A 201 -21.91 6.74 5.81
C LYS A 201 -23.32 6.33 6.22
N ASP A 202 -23.47 5.12 6.74
CA ASP A 202 -24.78 4.52 7.00
C ASP A 202 -25.28 4.85 8.41
N ASN A 203 -24.51 4.52 9.45
CA ASN A 203 -24.97 4.61 10.83
C ASN A 203 -25.00 6.06 11.34
N LEU A 204 -24.10 6.90 10.84
CA LEU A 204 -24.06 8.34 11.17
C LEU A 204 -24.74 9.20 10.08
N CYS A 205 -25.48 8.54 9.18
CA CYS A 205 -26.38 9.15 8.21
C CYS A 205 -25.72 10.12 7.20
N LEU A 206 -24.39 10.09 7.01
CA LEU A 206 -23.76 10.94 5.99
C LEU A 206 -24.24 10.60 4.58
N ALA A 207 -24.51 9.33 4.27
CA ALA A 207 -25.06 8.95 2.96
C ALA A 207 -26.52 9.41 2.78
N GLY A 208 -27.31 9.42 3.86
CA GLY A 208 -28.72 9.80 3.88
C GLY A 208 -28.99 11.30 4.08
N ARG A 209 -27.95 12.15 4.01
CA ARG A 209 -28.08 13.60 4.24
C ARG A 209 -28.97 14.27 3.20
N ARG A 210 -29.76 15.26 3.63
CA ARG A 210 -30.62 16.08 2.75
C ARG A 210 -30.03 17.47 2.47
N THR A 211 -28.94 17.80 3.15
CA THR A 211 -28.24 19.09 3.08
C THR A 211 -27.38 19.14 1.80
N GLN A 212 -27.38 20.29 1.13
CA GLN A 212 -26.67 20.47 -0.14
C GLN A 212 -25.68 21.65 -0.14
N ASN A 213 -25.70 22.51 0.89
CA ASN A 213 -24.76 23.63 0.96
C ASN A 213 -23.44 23.19 1.60
N GLU A 214 -22.33 23.74 1.10
CA GLU A 214 -20.97 23.36 1.49
C GLU A 214 -20.72 23.44 3.00
N LYS A 215 -21.19 24.51 3.66
CA LYS A 215 -20.94 24.73 5.09
C LYS A 215 -21.59 23.66 5.95
N THR A 216 -22.86 23.35 5.68
CA THR A 216 -23.57 22.32 6.42
C THR A 216 -23.02 20.93 6.10
N LEU A 217 -22.66 20.65 4.84
CA LEU A 217 -22.01 19.39 4.47
C LEU A 217 -20.71 19.16 5.23
N TYR A 218 -19.89 20.20 5.35
CA TYR A 218 -18.66 20.14 6.13
C TYR A 218 -18.95 19.92 7.62
N ALA A 219 -19.92 20.65 8.19
CA ALA A 219 -20.31 20.47 9.59
C ALA A 219 -20.83 19.06 9.88
N ASP A 220 -21.68 18.50 9.02
CA ASP A 220 -22.23 17.15 9.14
C ASP A 220 -21.09 16.11 9.16
N LEU A 221 -20.11 16.23 8.25
CA LEU A 221 -18.95 15.35 8.19
C LEU A 221 -18.13 15.38 9.48
N ILE A 222 -17.84 16.59 9.99
CA ILE A 222 -17.07 16.76 11.23
C ILE A 222 -17.81 16.20 12.44
N LEU A 223 -19.12 16.48 12.55
CA LEU A 223 -19.95 15.95 13.63
C LEU A 223 -19.98 14.43 13.61
N ALA A 224 -20.19 13.81 12.44
CA ALA A 224 -20.13 12.35 12.30
C ALA A 224 -18.78 11.79 12.75
N GLY A 225 -17.66 12.38 12.33
CA GLY A 225 -16.33 11.96 12.77
C GLY A 225 -16.14 12.06 14.29
N ILE A 226 -16.56 13.17 14.90
CA ILE A 226 -16.49 13.35 16.36
C ILE A 226 -17.36 12.30 17.08
N THR A 227 -18.59 12.10 16.62
CA THR A 227 -19.52 11.12 17.18
C THR A 227 -18.96 9.70 17.12
N GLN A 228 -18.33 9.31 15.99
CA GLN A 228 -17.66 8.01 15.88
C GLN A 228 -16.54 7.87 16.91
N LEU A 229 -15.66 8.86 17.02
CA LEU A 229 -14.54 8.83 17.98
C LEU A 229 -15.04 8.72 19.43
N ILE A 230 -16.08 9.48 19.79
CA ILE A 230 -16.71 9.38 21.12
C ILE A 230 -17.26 7.97 21.35
N THR A 231 -17.90 7.36 20.35
CA THR A 231 -18.42 5.99 20.44
C THR A 231 -17.33 4.99 20.75
N VAL A 232 -16.20 5.06 20.02
CA VAL A 232 -15.05 4.19 20.22
C VAL A 232 -14.45 4.37 21.62
N VAL A 233 -14.24 5.61 22.04
CA VAL A 233 -13.69 5.93 23.38
C VAL A 233 -14.63 5.44 24.48
N LEU A 234 -15.94 5.64 24.34
CA LEU A 234 -16.92 5.19 25.33
C LEU A 234 -16.97 3.67 25.43
N ALA A 235 -17.08 2.97 24.29
CA ALA A 235 -17.11 1.51 24.21
C ALA A 235 -15.87 0.89 24.86
N ASP A 236 -14.69 1.47 24.62
CA ASP A 236 -13.44 1.06 25.27
C ASP A 236 -13.48 1.29 26.79
N LYS A 237 -13.93 2.47 27.24
CA LYS A 237 -13.98 2.81 28.67
C LYS A 237 -14.91 1.93 29.48
N ILE A 238 -15.98 1.42 28.88
CA ILE A 238 -16.91 0.49 29.54
C ILE A 238 -16.58 -0.98 29.28
N ASN A 239 -15.49 -1.29 28.55
CA ASN A 239 -15.08 -2.63 28.14
C ASN A 239 -16.14 -3.41 27.32
N HIS A 240 -16.93 -2.70 26.52
CA HIS A 240 -17.90 -3.30 25.60
C HIS A 240 -17.53 -2.96 24.15
N HIS A 241 -16.46 -3.60 23.66
CA HIS A 241 -15.92 -3.35 22.33
C HIS A 241 -16.87 -3.77 21.20
N GLU A 242 -17.87 -4.60 21.49
CA GLU A 242 -18.96 -4.92 20.56
C GLU A 242 -19.80 -3.69 20.16
N TYR A 243 -19.75 -2.61 20.94
CA TYR A 243 -20.52 -1.38 20.71
C TYR A 243 -19.75 -0.25 20.02
N ILE A 244 -18.52 -0.50 19.54
CA ILE A 244 -17.73 0.53 18.83
C ILE A 244 -18.43 1.11 17.59
N GLN A 245 -19.44 0.41 17.06
CA GLN A 245 -20.24 0.78 15.89
C GLN A 245 -21.66 1.25 16.23
N SER A 246 -22.00 1.49 17.49
CA SER A 246 -23.34 2.00 17.83
C SER A 246 -23.37 2.72 19.16
N LEU A 247 -23.87 3.96 19.13
CA LEU A 247 -24.19 4.70 20.33
C LEU A 247 -25.50 4.26 20.97
N LYS A 248 -26.42 3.65 20.22
CA LYS A 248 -27.76 3.31 20.72
C LYS A 248 -27.73 2.42 21.97
N PRO A 249 -26.93 1.33 22.02
CA PRO A 249 -26.79 0.51 23.23
C PRO A 249 -26.12 1.24 24.39
N LEU A 250 -25.41 2.35 24.14
CA LEU A 250 -24.62 3.07 25.13
C LEU A 250 -25.40 4.20 25.82
N ILE A 251 -26.56 4.58 25.28
CA ILE A 251 -27.42 5.66 25.78
C ILE A 251 -28.80 5.17 26.26
N ALA A 252 -29.07 3.87 26.14
CA ALA A 252 -30.32 3.23 26.50
C ALA A 252 -30.31 2.72 27.95
#